data_AF-A0A9P7F181-F1
#
_entry.id   AF-A0A9P7F181-F1
#
_cell.length_a   1.000
_cell.length_b   1.000
_cell.length_c   1.000
_cell.angle_alpha   90.00
_cell.angle_beta   90.00
_cell.angle_gamma   90.00
#
_symmetry.space_group_name_H-M   'P 1'
#
loop_
_entity.id
_entity.type
_entity.pdbx_description
1 polymer ?
#
loop_
_entity_poly.entity_id
_entity_poly.type
_entity_poly.pdbx_seq_one_letter_code
_entity_poly.pdbx_strand_id
1 'polypeptide(L)'
;MELQLPIEIILTICKNAAQPTFSQREKYDIKNPYSTALSLCLVSRLVRRIILPDFLHTILLRRRHSAKKFANALLMQKAYAEEKSDLFFDYTSAVQRMWISDVFDYVVYAEARSEDQDSPFFWQTRYWVQNKDEERARNISVLLPVILAAAELAVDAPHLEHITDIVQDAWSSRTDLNVGGHLSFPGKTKNLTILCKVEHSYYFGSRPLFLASIPHLTYLIDLAEHSDIFRGISCGVNSPHMVSPWINDNAWNAIKSLETFSVVYPHLPPLHDFKSISYDAYATRGIDLHVERLTVSATLFNQDPGSFSWGPAWFPVTDPGNKRIQSDGLSFEVTRDKTHFSQYFYSWDKAWACGLTNG
;
A
#
# COMPACT_ATOMS: atom_id res chain seq x y z
N MET A 1 -21.31 -39.02 -21.17
CA MET A 1 -21.39 -39.18 -19.69
C MET A 1 -21.30 -37.78 -19.11
N GLU A 2 -22.44 -37.19 -18.74
CA GLU A 2 -22.46 -35.85 -18.13
C GLU A 2 -22.12 -35.99 -16.64
N LEU A 3 -21.05 -35.34 -16.20
CA LEU A 3 -20.71 -35.23 -14.79
C LEU A 3 -21.67 -34.22 -14.14
N GLN A 4 -22.67 -34.71 -13.41
CA GLN A 4 -23.52 -33.88 -12.55
C GLN A 4 -22.79 -33.64 -11.23
N LEU A 5 -22.09 -32.50 -11.14
CA LEU A 5 -21.48 -32.05 -9.88
C LEU A 5 -22.55 -31.35 -9.01
N PRO A 6 -22.59 -31.62 -7.69
CA PRO A 6 -23.38 -30.83 -6.74
C PRO A 6 -23.04 -29.34 -6.83
N ILE A 7 -24.05 -28.48 -6.66
CA ILE A 7 -23.89 -27.02 -6.79
C ILE A 7 -22.88 -26.47 -5.78
N GLU A 8 -22.81 -27.04 -4.59
CA GLU A 8 -21.87 -26.66 -3.54
C GLU A 8 -20.42 -26.87 -3.97
N ILE A 9 -20.15 -27.95 -4.70
CA ILE A 9 -18.82 -28.25 -5.25
C ILE A 9 -18.48 -27.23 -6.35
N ILE A 10 -19.43 -26.95 -7.24
CA ILE A 10 -19.25 -25.94 -8.31
C ILE A 10 -18.93 -24.58 -7.70
N LEU A 11 -19.67 -24.16 -6.67
CA LEU A 11 -19.47 -22.88 -5.99
C LEU A 11 -18.13 -22.82 -5.25
N THR A 12 -17.70 -23.93 -4.66
CA THR A 12 -16.38 -24.05 -4.02
C THR A 12 -15.25 -23.93 -5.05
N ILE A 13 -15.38 -24.58 -6.21
CA ILE A 13 -14.42 -24.46 -7.31
C ILE A 13 -14.36 -23.01 -7.79
N CYS A 14 -15.52 -22.39 -8.03
CA CYS A 14 -15.62 -20.99 -8.44
C CYS A 14 -14.96 -20.03 -7.44
N LYS A 15 -15.20 -20.23 -6.13
CA LYS A 15 -14.58 -19.42 -5.06
C LYS A 15 -13.07 -19.54 -5.06
N ASN A 16 -12.52 -20.76 -5.11
CA ASN A 16 -11.08 -20.97 -5.16
C ASN A 16 -10.45 -20.43 -6.45
N ALA A 17 -11.10 -20.65 -7.60
CA ALA A 17 -10.63 -20.15 -8.89
C ALA A 17 -10.67 -18.61 -9.00
N ALA A 18 -11.55 -17.96 -8.25
CA ALA A 18 -11.68 -16.51 -8.23
C ALA A 18 -10.69 -15.81 -7.30
N GLN A 19 -9.92 -16.53 -6.48
CA GLN A 19 -8.90 -15.91 -5.64
C GLN A 19 -7.83 -15.26 -6.53
N PRO A 20 -7.60 -13.94 -6.39
CA PRO A 20 -6.56 -13.29 -7.16
C PRO A 20 -5.21 -13.93 -6.85
N THR A 21 -4.51 -14.39 -7.88
CA THR A 21 -3.17 -14.94 -7.71
C THR A 21 -2.15 -13.84 -7.93
N PHE A 22 -1.51 -13.40 -6.85
CA PHE A 22 -0.48 -12.35 -6.87
C PHE A 22 0.95 -12.91 -6.99
N SER A 23 1.11 -14.24 -6.99
CA SER A 23 2.42 -14.90 -7.06
C SER A 23 3.06 -14.78 -8.45
N GLN A 24 4.37 -14.47 -8.48
CA GLN A 24 5.12 -14.10 -9.69
C GLN A 24 5.83 -15.25 -10.40
N ARG A 25 5.46 -16.52 -10.14
CA ARG A 25 6.27 -17.67 -10.61
C ARG A 25 6.37 -17.85 -12.13
N GLU A 26 5.61 -17.12 -12.95
CA GLU A 26 5.75 -17.14 -14.41
C GLU A 26 5.53 -15.75 -15.02
N LYS A 27 5.53 -15.65 -16.36
CA LYS A 27 5.29 -14.48 -17.25
C LYS A 27 3.97 -13.68 -16.99
N TYR A 28 3.60 -13.47 -15.74
CA TYR A 28 2.31 -12.99 -15.25
C TYR A 28 2.21 -11.46 -15.20
N ASP A 29 3.29 -10.73 -15.46
CA ASP A 29 3.25 -9.27 -15.51
C ASP A 29 2.28 -8.70 -16.56
N ILE A 30 1.79 -9.55 -17.48
CA ILE A 30 0.84 -9.17 -18.52
C ILE A 30 -0.63 -9.42 -18.11
N LYS A 31 -0.92 -10.35 -17.20
CA LYS A 31 -2.31 -10.76 -16.92
C LYS A 31 -2.87 -10.07 -15.68
N ASN A 32 -4.03 -9.43 -15.85
CA ASN A 32 -4.83 -8.88 -14.74
C ASN A 32 -5.09 -9.99 -13.69
N PRO A 33 -4.64 -9.84 -12.43
CA PRO A 33 -4.80 -10.88 -11.38
C PRO A 33 -6.26 -11.20 -11.08
N TYR A 34 -7.16 -10.32 -11.51
CA TYR A 34 -8.60 -10.42 -11.33
C TYR A 34 -9.37 -11.03 -12.51
N SER A 35 -8.67 -11.38 -13.61
CA SER A 35 -9.33 -11.80 -14.87
C SER A 35 -10.24 -13.02 -14.71
N THR A 36 -9.82 -14.03 -13.94
CA THR A 36 -10.65 -15.23 -13.66
C THR A 36 -11.89 -14.86 -12.86
N ALA A 37 -11.73 -14.11 -11.75
CA ALA A 37 -12.85 -13.67 -10.92
C ALA A 37 -13.88 -12.87 -11.71
N LEU A 38 -13.41 -11.93 -12.53
CA LEU A 38 -14.27 -11.11 -13.40
C LEU A 38 -15.02 -11.98 -14.40
N SER A 39 -14.37 -12.96 -15.01
CA SER A 39 -15.02 -13.89 -15.95
C SER A 39 -16.09 -14.73 -15.26
N LEU A 40 -15.82 -15.22 -14.05
CA LEU A 40 -16.78 -15.99 -13.27
C LEU A 40 -17.98 -15.14 -12.82
N CYS A 41 -17.77 -13.85 -12.52
CA CYS A 41 -18.86 -12.93 -12.19
C CYS A 41 -19.87 -12.72 -13.34
N LEU A 42 -19.51 -13.10 -14.57
CA LEU A 42 -20.39 -13.04 -15.74
C LEU A 42 -21.21 -14.32 -15.96
N VAL A 43 -20.89 -15.42 -15.26
CA VAL A 43 -21.57 -16.72 -15.46
C VAL A 43 -23.01 -16.68 -14.96
N SER A 44 -23.22 -16.21 -13.73
CA SER A 44 -24.56 -16.07 -13.16
C SER A 44 -24.57 -15.10 -11.98
N ARG A 45 -25.77 -14.65 -11.60
CA ARG A 45 -25.97 -13.79 -10.42
C ARG A 45 -25.51 -14.47 -9.12
N LEU A 46 -25.79 -15.77 -8.99
CA LEU A 46 -25.40 -16.56 -7.82
C LEU A 46 -23.87 -16.66 -7.72
N VAL A 47 -23.21 -17.00 -8.82
CA VAL A 47 -21.75 -17.10 -8.88
C VAL A 47 -21.10 -15.75 -8.54
N ARG A 48 -21.62 -14.65 -9.10
CA ARG A 48 -21.16 -13.29 -8.78
C ARG A 48 -21.26 -12.99 -7.29
N ARG A 49 -22.42 -13.22 -6.66
CA ARG A 49 -22.62 -12.92 -5.22
C ARG A 49 -21.68 -13.70 -4.31
N ILE A 50 -21.33 -14.92 -4.70
CA ILE A 50 -20.44 -15.79 -3.93
C ILE A 50 -18.98 -15.37 -4.11
N ILE A 51 -18.58 -14.96 -5.30
CA ILE A 51 -17.20 -14.62 -5.63
C ILE A 51 -16.82 -13.21 -5.19
N LEU A 52 -17.72 -12.23 -5.35
CA LEU A 52 -17.41 -10.82 -5.10
C LEU A 52 -16.76 -10.55 -3.73
N PRO A 53 -17.19 -11.14 -2.61
CA PRO A 53 -16.52 -10.96 -1.32
C PRO A 53 -15.03 -11.36 -1.36
N ASP A 54 -14.71 -12.54 -1.89
CA ASP A 54 -13.34 -13.03 -1.93
C ASP A 54 -12.49 -12.29 -2.97
N PHE A 55 -13.10 -11.92 -4.10
CA PHE A 55 -12.48 -11.12 -5.15
C PHE A 55 -12.12 -9.70 -4.67
N LEU A 56 -13.03 -9.05 -3.94
CA LEU A 56 -12.85 -7.69 -3.45
C LEU A 56 -12.03 -7.61 -2.17
N HIS A 57 -11.74 -8.73 -1.51
CA HIS A 57 -10.98 -8.77 -0.27
C HIS A 57 -9.65 -8.00 -0.37
N THR A 58 -8.97 -8.08 -1.51
CA THR A 58 -7.70 -7.40 -1.77
C THR A 58 -7.72 -6.67 -3.11
N ILE A 59 -7.67 -5.34 -3.07
CA ILE A 59 -7.73 -4.45 -4.25
C ILE A 59 -6.38 -3.80 -4.49
N LEU A 60 -5.83 -3.96 -5.70
CA LEU A 60 -4.60 -3.30 -6.15
C LEU A 60 -4.91 -2.24 -7.20
N LEU A 61 -4.79 -0.96 -6.83
CA LEU A 61 -4.92 0.19 -7.72
C LEU A 61 -3.53 0.75 -8.03
N ARG A 62 -2.80 0.05 -8.91
CA ARG A 62 -1.41 0.40 -9.27
C ARG A 62 -1.25 1.51 -10.31
N ARG A 63 -2.32 1.86 -11.02
CA ARG A 63 -2.28 2.81 -12.13
C ARG A 63 -3.55 3.63 -12.14
N ARG A 64 -3.45 4.87 -12.62
CA ARG A 64 -4.59 5.78 -12.80
C ARG A 64 -5.80 5.13 -13.45
N HIS A 65 -5.57 4.36 -14.53
CA HIS A 65 -6.65 3.72 -15.27
C HIS A 65 -7.42 2.67 -14.44
N SER A 66 -6.73 1.97 -13.53
CA SER A 66 -7.34 0.96 -12.65
C SER A 66 -8.18 1.63 -11.57
N ALA A 67 -7.66 2.69 -10.96
CA ALA A 67 -8.42 3.47 -9.98
C ALA A 67 -9.66 4.12 -10.58
N LYS A 68 -9.57 4.68 -11.80
CA LYS A 68 -10.73 5.25 -12.51
C LYS A 68 -11.81 4.19 -12.79
N LYS A 69 -11.42 2.99 -13.23
CA LYS A 69 -12.35 1.87 -13.41
C LYS A 69 -13.02 1.47 -12.10
N PHE A 70 -12.27 1.41 -11.01
CA PHE A 70 -12.81 1.07 -9.70
C PHE A 70 -13.74 2.16 -9.15
N ALA A 71 -13.38 3.44 -9.29
CA ALA A 71 -14.26 4.56 -8.94
C ALA A 71 -15.57 4.53 -9.75
N ASN A 72 -15.51 4.27 -11.05
CA ASN A 72 -16.70 4.09 -11.88
C ASN A 72 -17.56 2.90 -11.41
N ALA A 73 -16.93 1.79 -11.02
CA ALA A 73 -17.64 0.64 -10.47
C ALA A 73 -18.38 1.00 -9.17
N LEU A 74 -17.78 1.81 -8.29
CA LEU A 74 -18.43 2.31 -7.07
C LEU A 74 -19.61 3.22 -7.38
N LEU A 75 -19.48 4.12 -8.36
CA LEU A 75 -20.60 4.97 -8.82
C LEU A 75 -21.75 4.11 -9.36
N MET A 76 -21.44 3.06 -10.13
CA MET A 76 -22.45 2.11 -10.60
C MET A 76 -23.10 1.35 -9.44
N GLN A 77 -22.34 0.92 -8.43
CA GLN A 77 -22.92 0.28 -7.24
C GLN A 77 -23.83 1.22 -6.46
N LYS A 78 -23.48 2.51 -6.37
CA LYS A 78 -24.35 3.53 -5.76
C LYS A 78 -25.69 3.64 -6.51
N ALA A 79 -25.66 3.74 -7.84
CA ALA A 79 -26.88 3.76 -8.64
C ALA A 79 -27.71 2.47 -8.47
N TYR A 80 -27.06 1.30 -8.45
CA TYR A 80 -27.75 0.03 -8.18
C TYR A 80 -28.38 -0.03 -6.79
N ALA A 81 -27.76 0.58 -5.78
CA ALA A 81 -28.34 0.68 -4.45
C ALA A 81 -29.64 1.51 -4.46
N GLU A 82 -29.61 2.67 -5.13
CA GLU A 82 -30.74 3.59 -5.27
C GLU A 82 -31.92 2.93 -6.02
N GLU A 83 -31.62 2.17 -7.06
CA GLU A 83 -32.61 1.42 -7.86
C GLU A 83 -33.05 0.10 -7.20
N LYS A 84 -32.48 -0.28 -6.05
CA LYS A 84 -32.67 -1.60 -5.41
C LYS A 84 -32.39 -2.77 -6.38
N SER A 85 -31.41 -2.60 -7.25
CA SER A 85 -31.03 -3.59 -8.26
C SER A 85 -30.44 -4.84 -7.59
N ASP A 86 -30.81 -6.02 -8.10
CA ASP A 86 -30.24 -7.31 -7.68
C ASP A 86 -28.71 -7.41 -7.90
N LEU A 87 -28.16 -6.52 -8.72
CA LEU A 87 -26.73 -6.41 -9.03
C LEU A 87 -25.96 -5.58 -8.01
N PHE A 88 -26.65 -4.90 -7.09
CA PHE A 88 -26.04 -4.17 -6.00
C PHE A 88 -25.22 -5.11 -5.12
N PHE A 89 -24.04 -4.63 -4.76
CA PHE A 89 -23.13 -5.26 -3.82
C PHE A 89 -22.40 -4.15 -3.07
N ASP A 90 -22.36 -4.25 -1.74
CA ASP A 90 -21.68 -3.27 -0.90
C ASP A 90 -20.18 -3.53 -0.85
N TYR A 91 -19.43 -2.76 -1.65
CA TYR A 91 -17.98 -2.89 -1.73
C TYR A 91 -17.29 -2.52 -0.41
N THR A 92 -17.87 -1.61 0.38
CA THR A 92 -17.27 -1.17 1.66
C THR A 92 -17.24 -2.30 2.69
N SER A 93 -18.18 -3.25 2.60
CA SER A 93 -18.22 -4.42 3.49
C SER A 93 -17.21 -5.51 3.11
N ALA A 94 -16.83 -5.59 1.84
CA ALA A 94 -16.01 -6.69 1.30
C ALA A 94 -14.52 -6.36 1.21
N VAL A 95 -14.18 -5.09 0.96
CA VAL A 95 -12.77 -4.68 0.84
C VAL A 95 -12.12 -4.65 2.22
N GLN A 96 -11.17 -5.56 2.44
CA GLN A 96 -10.37 -5.63 3.67
C GLN A 96 -9.01 -4.99 3.49
N ARG A 97 -8.42 -5.16 2.30
CA ARG A 97 -7.06 -4.76 1.98
C ARG A 97 -7.07 -3.94 0.70
N MET A 98 -6.51 -2.74 0.73
CA MET A 98 -6.40 -1.89 -0.45
C MET A 98 -4.98 -1.36 -0.64
N TRP A 99 -4.45 -1.46 -1.86
CA TRP A 99 -3.18 -0.85 -2.27
C TRP A 99 -3.44 0.26 -3.28
N ILE A 100 -2.88 1.45 -3.07
CA ILE A 100 -3.03 2.63 -3.92
C ILE A 100 -1.63 3.14 -4.28
N SER A 101 -1.22 2.97 -5.52
CA SER A 101 0.08 3.44 -6.00
C SER A 101 -0.02 3.96 -7.41
N ASP A 102 0.79 4.97 -7.75
CA ASP A 102 0.92 5.51 -9.11
C ASP A 102 -0.44 5.81 -9.79
N VAL A 103 -1.44 6.11 -8.96
CA VAL A 103 -2.79 6.49 -9.40
C VAL A 103 -2.81 7.93 -9.91
N PHE A 104 -1.86 8.73 -9.45
CA PHE A 104 -1.72 10.13 -9.76
C PHE A 104 -0.33 10.25 -10.37
N ASP A 105 -0.26 10.37 -11.70
CA ASP A 105 1.00 10.71 -12.37
C ASP A 105 1.51 11.98 -11.69
N TYR A 106 2.50 11.85 -10.80
CA TYR A 106 3.29 13.00 -10.44
C TYR A 106 4.04 13.32 -11.72
N VAL A 107 3.59 14.36 -12.42
CA VAL A 107 4.49 15.13 -13.23
C VAL A 107 5.46 15.69 -12.20
N VAL A 108 6.54 14.95 -11.96
CA VAL A 108 7.69 15.48 -11.24
C VAL A 108 8.02 16.74 -12.01
N TYR A 109 7.68 17.87 -11.42
CA TYR A 109 8.19 19.14 -11.87
C TYR A 109 9.71 18.95 -11.73
N ALA A 110 10.38 18.59 -12.82
CA ALA A 110 11.67 19.18 -13.08
C ALA A 110 11.36 20.66 -12.94
N GLU A 111 11.74 21.22 -11.78
CA GLU A 111 11.55 22.61 -11.46
C GLU A 111 11.75 23.35 -12.77
N ALA A 112 10.68 23.93 -13.29
CA ALA A 112 10.83 24.94 -14.30
C ALA A 112 11.52 26.07 -13.56
N ARG A 113 12.85 25.98 -13.41
CA ARG A 113 13.77 27.08 -13.14
C ARG A 113 13.81 28.06 -14.30
N SER A 114 12.82 28.00 -15.18
CA SER A 114 12.41 29.12 -15.99
C SER A 114 11.80 30.13 -15.03
N GLU A 115 12.61 31.11 -14.62
CA GLU A 115 12.20 32.33 -13.91
C GLU A 115 11.17 33.17 -14.71
N ASP A 116 10.75 32.70 -15.88
CA ASP A 116 9.91 33.42 -16.81
C ASP A 116 8.43 33.09 -16.56
N GLN A 117 7.87 33.74 -15.54
CA GLN A 117 6.45 33.64 -15.16
C GLN A 117 5.49 34.08 -16.27
N ASP A 118 5.99 34.79 -17.29
CA ASP A 118 5.24 35.22 -18.46
C ASP A 118 5.23 34.19 -19.60
N SER A 119 5.92 33.06 -19.43
CA SER A 119 5.93 32.00 -20.42
C SER A 119 4.52 31.40 -20.60
N PRO A 120 4.00 31.31 -21.84
CA PRO A 120 2.75 30.61 -22.14
C PRO A 120 2.78 29.14 -21.68
N PHE A 121 3.97 28.53 -21.59
CA PHE A 121 4.15 27.19 -21.04
C PHE A 121 3.81 27.15 -19.55
N PHE A 122 4.19 28.15 -18.75
CA PHE A 122 3.92 28.22 -17.31
C PHE A 122 2.41 28.18 -17.02
N TRP A 123 1.65 29.04 -17.69
CA TRP A 123 0.19 29.11 -17.52
C TRP A 123 -0.53 27.87 -18.06
N GLN A 124 -0.07 27.29 -19.18
CA GLN A 124 -0.60 26.01 -19.64
C GLN A 124 -0.33 24.92 -18.61
N THR A 125 0.90 24.74 -18.11
CA THR A 125 1.19 23.75 -17.07
C THR A 125 0.31 23.95 -15.82
N ARG A 126 0.11 25.20 -15.37
CA ARG A 126 -0.74 25.49 -14.20
C ARG A 126 -2.21 25.15 -14.44
N TYR A 127 -2.76 25.48 -15.60
CA TYR A 127 -4.13 25.14 -15.98
C TYR A 127 -4.34 23.63 -16.14
N TRP A 128 -3.36 22.92 -16.74
CA TRP A 128 -3.37 21.47 -16.86
C TRP A 128 -3.28 20.76 -15.49
N VAL A 129 -2.61 21.38 -14.52
CA VAL A 129 -2.49 20.88 -13.15
C VAL A 129 -3.83 21.04 -12.41
N GLN A 130 -4.44 22.24 -12.44
CA GLN A 130 -5.73 22.49 -11.78
C GLN A 130 -6.85 21.56 -12.26
N ASN A 131 -7.01 21.40 -13.59
CA ASN A 131 -8.05 20.50 -14.12
C ASN A 131 -7.80 19.02 -13.78
N LYS A 132 -6.54 18.60 -13.68
CA LYS A 132 -6.20 17.25 -13.23
C LYS A 132 -6.50 17.06 -11.75
N ASP A 133 -6.31 18.08 -10.93
CA ASP A 133 -6.55 18.02 -9.49
C ASP A 133 -8.04 17.90 -9.15
N GLU A 134 -8.94 18.54 -9.92
CA GLU A 134 -10.39 18.35 -9.74
C GLU A 134 -10.86 16.92 -10.09
N GLU A 135 -10.39 16.35 -11.21
CA GLU A 135 -10.73 14.96 -11.57
C GLU A 135 -10.15 13.98 -10.53
N ARG A 136 -8.94 14.25 -10.03
CA ARG A 136 -8.28 13.46 -8.98
C ARG A 136 -9.06 13.50 -7.67
N ALA A 137 -9.36 14.70 -7.18
CA ALA A 137 -10.12 14.91 -5.95
C ALA A 137 -11.50 14.22 -6.05
N ARG A 138 -12.17 14.33 -7.22
CA ARG A 138 -13.44 13.63 -7.47
C ARG A 138 -13.29 12.12 -7.37
N ASN A 139 -12.27 11.54 -8.02
CA ASN A 139 -12.04 10.10 -7.98
C ASN A 139 -11.69 9.62 -6.57
N ILE A 140 -10.83 10.33 -5.83
CA ILE A 140 -10.49 9.96 -4.45
C ILE A 140 -11.72 10.07 -3.54
N SER A 141 -12.51 11.13 -3.65
CA SER A 141 -13.74 11.29 -2.88
C SER A 141 -14.74 10.16 -3.11
N VAL A 142 -14.80 9.61 -4.33
CA VAL A 142 -15.61 8.41 -4.65
C VAL A 142 -15.02 7.14 -4.02
N LEU A 143 -13.68 7.02 -3.98
CA LEU A 143 -12.98 5.90 -3.36
C LEU A 143 -13.00 5.95 -1.83
N LEU A 144 -13.16 7.15 -1.26
CA LEU A 144 -12.97 7.42 0.16
C LEU A 144 -13.77 6.49 1.09
N PRO A 145 -15.06 6.17 0.84
CA PRO A 145 -15.79 5.24 1.69
C PRO A 145 -15.14 3.86 1.76
N VAL A 146 -14.57 3.38 0.66
CA VAL A 146 -13.90 2.07 0.59
C VAL A 146 -12.50 2.15 1.23
N ILE A 147 -11.77 3.24 1.00
CA ILE A 147 -10.46 3.49 1.63
C ILE A 147 -10.60 3.46 3.16
N LEU A 148 -11.60 4.18 3.69
CA LEU A 148 -11.85 4.24 5.14
C LEU A 148 -12.42 2.94 5.71
N ALA A 149 -13.06 2.11 4.90
CA ALA A 149 -13.59 0.82 5.32
C ALA A 149 -12.53 -0.30 5.33
N ALA A 150 -11.46 -0.16 4.53
CA ALA A 150 -10.38 -1.13 4.48
C ALA A 150 -9.63 -1.19 5.81
N ALA A 151 -9.49 -2.40 6.36
CA ALA A 151 -8.74 -2.65 7.59
C ALA A 151 -7.22 -2.46 7.37
N GLU A 152 -6.75 -2.75 6.16
CA GLU A 152 -5.37 -2.56 5.75
C GLU A 152 -5.29 -1.68 4.50
N LEU A 153 -4.57 -0.58 4.62
CA LEU A 153 -4.33 0.34 3.52
C LEU A 153 -2.84 0.42 3.24
N ALA A 154 -2.46 0.20 2.00
CA ALA A 154 -1.13 0.48 1.50
C ALA A 154 -1.18 1.61 0.47
N VAL A 155 -0.25 2.55 0.59
CA VAL A 155 -0.28 3.76 -0.22
C VAL A 155 1.12 4.30 -0.46
N ASP A 156 1.36 4.89 -1.64
CA ASP A 156 2.57 5.66 -1.87
C ASP A 156 2.53 6.94 -1.02
N ALA A 157 3.68 7.35 -0.46
CA ALA A 157 3.77 8.57 0.36
C ALA A 157 3.06 9.81 -0.24
N PRO A 158 3.19 10.18 -1.53
CA PRO A 158 2.47 11.32 -2.08
C PRO A 158 0.94 11.16 -2.09
N HIS A 159 0.44 9.94 -2.26
CA HIS A 159 -1.00 9.66 -2.26
C HIS A 159 -1.60 9.74 -0.87
N LEU A 160 -0.81 9.48 0.17
CA LEU A 160 -1.24 9.59 1.55
C LEU A 160 -1.64 11.03 1.90
N GLU A 161 -0.87 12.02 1.44
CA GLU A 161 -1.16 13.45 1.66
C GLU A 161 -2.55 13.81 1.13
N HIS A 162 -2.85 13.44 -0.12
CA HIS A 162 -4.16 13.68 -0.71
C HIS A 162 -5.30 12.96 0.01
N ILE A 163 -5.09 11.73 0.47
CA ILE A 163 -6.09 11.01 1.26
C ILE A 163 -6.32 11.76 2.57
N THR A 164 -5.26 12.22 3.23
CA THR A 164 -5.38 12.95 4.50
C THR A 164 -6.12 14.26 4.34
N ASP A 165 -5.86 15.02 3.27
CA ASP A 165 -6.55 16.28 2.99
C ASP A 165 -8.03 16.06 2.72
N ILE A 166 -8.37 15.09 1.87
CA ILE A 166 -9.76 14.80 1.51
C ILE A 166 -10.54 14.27 2.71
N VAL A 167 -9.90 13.45 3.55
CA VAL A 167 -10.49 13.02 4.81
C VAL A 167 -10.75 14.21 5.73
N GLN A 168 -9.77 15.11 5.85
CA GLN A 168 -9.88 16.29 6.70
C GLN A 168 -10.99 17.23 6.22
N ASP A 169 -11.09 17.47 4.91
CA ASP A 169 -12.15 18.28 4.30
C ASP A 169 -13.53 17.64 4.49
N ALA A 170 -13.65 16.34 4.19
CA ALA A 170 -14.89 15.60 4.38
C ALA A 170 -15.32 15.56 5.85
N TRP A 171 -14.36 15.55 6.78
CA TRP A 171 -14.62 15.62 8.21
C TRP A 171 -15.04 17.00 8.66
N SER A 172 -14.32 18.04 8.23
CA SER A 172 -14.58 19.44 8.58
C SER A 172 -15.96 19.88 8.07
N SER A 173 -16.39 19.37 6.91
CA SER A 173 -17.74 19.63 6.40
C SER A 173 -18.86 19.00 7.23
N ARG A 174 -18.58 17.97 8.04
CA ARG A 174 -19.56 17.33 8.94
C ARG A 174 -19.66 18.01 10.30
N THR A 175 -18.57 18.60 10.80
CA THR A 175 -18.55 19.27 12.10
C THR A 175 -19.48 20.48 12.16
N ASP A 176 -19.74 21.13 11.04
CA ASP A 176 -20.66 22.28 10.97
C ASP A 176 -22.11 21.93 11.31
N LEU A 177 -22.46 20.64 11.32
CA LEU A 177 -23.83 20.15 11.55
C LEU A 177 -24.07 19.60 12.95
N ASN A 178 -23.05 19.40 13.79
CA ASN A 178 -23.21 18.72 15.07
C ASN A 178 -22.66 19.51 16.27
N VAL A 179 -23.58 20.16 16.99
CA VAL A 179 -23.36 20.82 18.27
C VAL A 179 -23.16 19.76 19.37
N GLY A 180 -21.92 19.51 19.79
CA GLY A 180 -21.60 19.01 21.14
C GLY A 180 -21.24 17.53 21.35
N GLY A 181 -21.08 16.71 20.30
CA GLY A 181 -20.66 15.31 20.44
C GLY A 181 -19.16 15.09 20.24
N HIS A 182 -18.52 14.23 21.04
CA HIS A 182 -17.18 13.70 20.74
C HIS A 182 -17.23 12.90 19.44
N LEU A 183 -16.70 13.47 18.35
CA LEU A 183 -16.66 12.79 17.06
C LEU A 183 -15.52 11.77 17.04
N SER A 184 -15.84 10.49 16.96
CA SER A 184 -14.88 9.41 16.72
C SER A 184 -14.64 9.26 15.22
N PHE A 185 -13.37 9.16 14.81
CA PHE A 185 -13.02 8.94 13.42
C PHE A 185 -13.63 7.61 12.92
N PRO A 186 -14.41 7.59 11.83
CA PRO A 186 -15.18 6.42 11.42
C PRO A 186 -14.35 5.36 10.66
N GLY A 187 -13.05 5.60 10.45
CA GLY A 187 -12.19 4.68 9.72
C GLY A 187 -11.96 3.36 10.46
N LYS A 188 -11.93 2.27 9.69
CA LYS A 188 -11.60 0.92 10.17
C LYS A 188 -10.13 0.56 9.95
N THR A 189 -9.36 1.43 9.30
CA THR A 189 -7.96 1.19 8.95
C THR A 189 -7.12 1.05 10.22
N LYS A 190 -6.59 -0.15 10.45
CA LYS A 190 -5.70 -0.47 11.57
C LYS A 190 -4.25 -0.52 11.14
N ASN A 191 -4.00 -1.02 9.93
CA ASN A 191 -2.66 -1.16 9.38
C ASN A 191 -2.51 -0.20 8.20
N LEU A 192 -1.65 0.81 8.35
CA LEU A 192 -1.23 1.67 7.25
C LEU A 192 0.16 1.24 6.79
N THR A 193 0.29 0.92 5.51
CA THR A 193 1.57 0.64 4.87
C THR A 193 1.93 1.77 3.93
N ILE A 194 3.12 2.35 4.09
CA ILE A 194 3.59 3.45 3.25
C ILE A 194 4.74 2.95 2.41
N LEU A 195 4.60 3.03 1.09
CA LEU A 195 5.72 2.91 0.17
C LEU A 195 6.36 4.29 0.01
N CYS A 196 7.62 4.41 0.41
CA CYS A 196 8.34 5.66 0.26
C CYS A 196 9.49 5.51 -0.71
N LYS A 197 9.45 6.33 -1.75
CA LYS A 197 10.57 6.51 -2.67
C LYS A 197 11.53 7.49 -2.01
N VAL A 198 12.81 7.14 -1.93
CA VAL A 198 13.76 7.91 -1.12
C VAL A 198 14.10 9.27 -1.72
N GLU A 199 13.75 9.49 -2.98
CA GLU A 199 13.92 10.76 -3.69
C GLU A 199 12.96 11.86 -3.22
N HIS A 200 12.02 11.55 -2.33
CA HIS A 200 10.99 12.50 -1.95
C HIS A 200 10.86 12.65 -0.43
N SER A 201 11.34 13.78 0.08
CA SER A 201 10.97 14.29 1.40
C SER A 201 9.60 14.97 1.30
N TYR A 202 8.54 14.30 1.74
CA TYR A 202 7.20 14.90 1.78
C TYR A 202 6.95 15.52 3.14
N TYR A 203 6.60 16.79 3.20
CA TYR A 203 6.15 17.39 4.46
C TYR A 203 4.65 17.17 4.62
N PHE A 204 4.24 16.30 5.54
CA PHE A 204 2.83 16.26 5.94
C PHE A 204 2.49 17.57 6.67
N GLY A 205 1.48 18.28 6.16
CA GLY A 205 0.88 19.42 6.83
C GLY A 205 0.33 19.06 8.22
N SER A 206 -0.27 20.04 8.91
CA SER A 206 -0.68 19.90 10.30
C SER A 206 -1.64 18.71 10.54
N ARG A 207 -1.18 17.73 11.34
CA ARG A 207 -1.92 16.68 12.08
C ARG A 207 -3.23 16.18 11.45
N PRO A 208 -3.19 15.37 10.38
CA PRO A 208 -4.40 14.82 9.81
C PRO A 208 -5.05 13.80 10.75
N LEU A 209 -6.35 13.95 11.02
CA LEU A 209 -7.14 13.06 11.90
C LEU A 209 -7.01 11.58 11.52
N PHE A 210 -6.90 11.30 10.22
CA PHE A 210 -6.72 9.95 9.70
C PHE A 210 -5.50 9.27 10.32
N LEU A 211 -4.33 9.91 10.25
CA LEU A 211 -3.09 9.37 10.81
C LEU A 211 -3.17 9.22 12.32
N ALA A 212 -3.85 10.15 13.00
CA ALA A 212 -4.05 10.05 14.45
C ALA A 212 -4.75 8.79 14.91
N SER A 213 -5.57 8.18 14.04
CA SER A 213 -6.33 6.96 14.32
C SER A 213 -5.60 5.65 14.03
N ILE A 214 -4.40 5.70 13.43
CA ILE A 214 -3.69 4.50 12.95
C ILE A 214 -2.87 3.86 14.08
N PRO A 215 -3.16 2.61 14.49
CA PRO A 215 -2.39 1.90 15.50
C PRO A 215 -1.13 1.21 14.97
N HIS A 216 -1.11 0.79 13.70
CA HIS A 216 0.05 0.08 13.15
C HIS A 216 0.50 0.75 11.85
N LEU A 217 1.75 1.21 11.84
CA LEU A 217 2.39 1.81 10.69
C LEU A 217 3.49 0.90 10.17
N THR A 218 3.44 0.55 8.89
CA THR A 218 4.47 -0.23 8.20
C THR A 218 5.08 0.61 7.10
N TYR A 219 6.40 0.59 7.00
CA TYR A 219 7.15 1.34 6.02
C TYR A 219 7.86 0.36 5.08
N LEU A 220 7.63 0.52 3.78
CA LEU A 220 8.28 -0.28 2.74
C LEU A 220 9.38 0.56 2.13
N ILE A 221 10.61 0.07 2.21
CA ILE A 221 11.75 0.74 1.61
C ILE A 221 11.75 0.47 0.11
N ASP A 222 11.60 1.52 -0.69
CA ASP A 222 11.72 1.37 -2.15
C ASP A 222 13.15 0.98 -2.54
N LEU A 223 13.24 0.00 -3.42
CA LEU A 223 14.49 -0.57 -3.91
C LEU A 223 14.73 -0.07 -5.33
N ALA A 224 14.76 1.25 -5.50
CA ALA A 224 15.10 1.81 -6.81
C ALA A 224 16.47 1.29 -7.24
N GLU A 225 16.55 0.76 -8.47
CA GLU A 225 17.69 0.02 -9.04
C GLU A 225 19.03 0.77 -9.04
N HIS A 226 19.01 2.08 -8.77
CA HIS A 226 20.18 2.96 -8.77
C HIS A 226 20.48 3.56 -7.41
N SER A 227 19.70 3.24 -6.38
CA SER A 227 19.89 3.87 -5.09
C SER A 227 21.06 3.23 -4.35
N ASP A 228 22.04 4.05 -3.96
CA ASP A 228 23.11 3.69 -2.99
C ASP A 228 22.53 3.14 -1.66
N ILE A 229 21.23 3.29 -1.48
CA ILE A 229 20.38 2.81 -0.40
C ILE A 229 20.31 1.29 -0.39
N PHE A 230 20.16 0.62 -1.54
CA PHE A 230 20.22 -0.84 -1.60
C PHE A 230 21.57 -1.35 -1.07
N ARG A 231 22.65 -0.67 -1.48
CA ARG A 231 24.00 -0.93 -1.00
C ARG A 231 24.16 -0.56 0.48
N GLY A 232 23.55 0.53 0.93
CA GLY A 232 23.55 1.00 2.31
C GLY A 232 22.85 0.02 3.27
N ILE A 233 21.67 -0.50 2.89
CA ILE A 233 20.95 -1.54 3.65
C ILE A 233 21.81 -2.78 3.80
N SER A 234 22.42 -3.24 2.70
CA SER A 234 23.27 -4.44 2.69
C SER A 234 24.54 -4.31 3.55
N CYS A 235 25.01 -3.08 3.78
CA CYS A 235 26.18 -2.78 4.60
C CYS A 235 25.84 -2.52 6.08
N GLY A 236 24.58 -2.70 6.49
CA GLY A 236 24.08 -2.34 7.81
C GLY A 236 23.59 -0.89 7.84
N VAL A 237 22.39 -0.67 8.36
CA VAL A 237 21.71 0.63 8.40
C VAL A 237 22.38 1.54 9.43
N ASN A 238 23.52 2.12 9.08
CA ASN A 238 24.25 2.99 10.01
C ASN A 238 23.61 4.38 10.19
N SER A 239 22.44 4.63 9.60
CA SER A 239 21.89 5.97 9.53
C SER A 239 20.36 6.05 9.69
N PRO A 240 19.88 6.90 10.63
CA PRO A 240 18.46 7.26 10.74
C PRO A 240 17.91 8.00 9.51
N HIS A 241 18.73 8.33 8.50
CA HIS A 241 18.29 8.95 7.25
C HIS A 241 17.40 8.04 6.38
N MET A 242 17.30 6.74 6.67
CA MET A 242 16.42 5.82 5.93
C MET A 242 14.95 5.97 6.30
N VAL A 243 14.67 6.45 7.51
CA VAL A 243 13.32 6.81 7.92
C VAL A 243 13.07 8.20 7.37
N SER A 244 12.15 8.32 6.40
CA SER A 244 11.97 9.56 5.65
C SER A 244 11.84 10.77 6.59
N PRO A 245 12.45 11.93 6.26
CA PRO A 245 12.53 13.10 7.14
C PRO A 245 11.21 13.54 7.77
N TRP A 246 10.08 13.27 7.12
CA TRP A 246 8.75 13.61 7.62
C TRP A 246 8.40 12.96 8.96
N ILE A 247 8.97 11.79 9.22
CA ILE A 247 8.84 11.09 10.48
C ILE A 247 9.57 11.83 11.60
N ASN A 248 10.72 12.43 11.31
CA ASN A 248 11.55 13.11 12.31
C ASN A 248 11.00 14.48 12.72
N ASP A 249 10.31 15.18 11.82
CA ASP A 249 10.07 16.61 12.01
C ASP A 249 8.76 16.99 12.72
N ASN A 250 7.71 16.14 12.75
CA ASN A 250 6.47 16.41 13.52
C ASN A 250 5.40 15.31 13.42
N ALA A 251 5.54 14.34 12.51
CA ALA A 251 4.48 13.40 12.22
C ALA A 251 4.11 12.49 13.40
N TRP A 252 5.03 12.17 14.31
CA TRP A 252 4.69 11.37 15.49
C TRP A 252 3.69 12.02 16.42
N ASN A 253 3.75 13.34 16.55
CA ASN A 253 2.74 14.09 17.31
C ASN A 253 1.35 14.01 16.67
N ALA A 254 1.27 13.66 15.37
CA ALA A 254 0.03 13.41 14.68
C ALA A 254 -0.53 12.00 14.94
N ILE A 255 0.30 10.97 15.14
CA ILE A 255 -0.11 9.55 15.25
C ILE A 255 -0.29 9.12 16.72
N LYS A 256 -1.28 9.72 17.41
CA LYS A 256 -1.51 9.46 18.84
C LYS A 256 -1.90 8.02 19.18
N SER A 257 -2.56 7.33 18.26
CA SER A 257 -3.00 5.94 18.47
C SER A 257 -1.94 4.91 18.12
N LEU A 258 -0.74 5.31 17.69
CA LEU A 258 0.30 4.36 17.27
C LEU A 258 0.66 3.40 18.41
N GLU A 259 0.62 2.12 18.12
CA GLU A 259 1.05 1.03 18.98
C GLU A 259 2.34 0.40 18.47
N THR A 260 2.48 0.25 17.14
CA THR A 260 3.66 -0.36 16.52
C THR A 260 4.09 0.36 15.26
N PHE A 261 5.39 0.49 15.09
CA PHE A 261 6.03 0.91 13.85
C PHE A 261 6.86 -0.22 13.27
N SER A 262 6.73 -0.49 11.98
CA SER A 262 7.47 -1.54 11.30
C SER A 262 8.19 -1.00 10.07
N VAL A 263 9.37 -1.55 9.80
CA VAL A 263 10.12 -1.32 8.56
C VAL A 263 10.32 -2.67 7.89
N VAL A 264 9.94 -2.76 6.61
CA VAL A 264 10.06 -3.96 5.80
C VAL A 264 11.01 -3.70 4.63
N TYR A 265 11.90 -4.65 4.41
CA TYR A 265 12.94 -4.58 3.39
C TYR A 265 13.25 -6.00 2.88
N PRO A 266 13.82 -6.15 1.68
CA PRO A 266 14.21 -7.45 1.17
C PRO A 266 15.36 -8.01 2.02
N HIS A 267 15.28 -9.30 2.32
CA HIS A 267 16.43 -10.04 2.83
C HIS A 267 17.49 -10.12 1.74
N LEU A 268 18.69 -9.65 2.05
CA LEU A 268 19.84 -9.76 1.17
C LEU A 268 20.83 -10.74 1.79
N PRO A 269 21.25 -11.79 1.06
CA PRO A 269 22.30 -12.65 1.56
C PRO A 269 23.60 -11.85 1.84
N PRO A 270 24.50 -12.36 2.69
CA PRO A 270 25.74 -11.66 3.02
C PRO A 270 26.59 -11.35 1.78
N LEU A 271 27.08 -10.11 1.68
CA LEU A 271 27.92 -9.58 0.59
C LEU A 271 29.19 -10.39 0.26
N HIS A 272 29.63 -11.30 1.14
CA HIS A 272 30.81 -12.13 0.90
C HIS A 272 30.65 -13.08 -0.30
N ASP A 273 29.42 -13.49 -0.64
CA ASP A 273 29.12 -14.27 -1.85
C ASP A 273 28.90 -13.40 -3.11
N PHE A 274 28.69 -12.09 -2.94
CA PHE A 274 28.28 -11.18 -4.03
C PHE A 274 29.41 -10.74 -4.95
N LYS A 275 30.68 -10.88 -4.55
CA LYS A 275 31.81 -10.48 -5.40
C LYS A 275 31.89 -11.26 -6.71
N SER A 276 31.16 -12.37 -6.85
CA SER A 276 31.23 -13.27 -8.01
C SER A 276 30.04 -13.18 -8.98
N ILE A 277 28.92 -12.56 -8.58
CA ILE A 277 27.70 -12.50 -9.40
C ILE A 277 27.51 -11.05 -9.84
N SER A 278 27.53 -10.80 -11.16
CA SER A 278 27.25 -9.46 -11.68
C SER A 278 25.83 -9.06 -11.31
N TYR A 279 25.62 -7.78 -11.03
CA TYR A 279 24.31 -7.20 -10.76
C TYR A 279 23.26 -7.58 -11.83
N ASP A 280 23.69 -7.62 -13.10
CA ASP A 280 22.85 -8.04 -14.23
C ASP A 280 22.41 -9.51 -14.15
N ALA A 281 23.25 -10.40 -13.60
CA ALA A 281 22.90 -11.81 -13.43
C ALA A 281 21.85 -12.02 -12.33
N TYR A 282 21.83 -11.15 -11.31
CA TYR A 282 20.76 -11.11 -10.32
C TYR A 282 19.47 -10.58 -10.92
N ALA A 283 19.58 -9.52 -11.71
CA ALA A 283 18.40 -8.87 -12.27
C ALA A 283 17.62 -9.80 -13.23
N THR A 284 18.34 -10.64 -13.97
CA THR A 284 17.76 -11.50 -15.01
C THR A 284 17.28 -12.87 -14.53
N ARG A 285 17.82 -13.43 -13.43
CA ARG A 285 17.54 -14.82 -13.03
C ARG A 285 16.32 -14.99 -12.13
N GLY A 286 15.86 -13.91 -11.51
CA GLY A 286 14.89 -14.00 -10.42
C GLY A 286 15.50 -14.65 -9.18
N ILE A 287 15.20 -14.06 -8.04
CA ILE A 287 15.71 -14.49 -6.74
C ILE A 287 14.50 -14.76 -5.87
N ASP A 288 14.54 -15.84 -5.10
CA ASP A 288 13.65 -15.97 -3.95
C ASP A 288 14.02 -14.87 -2.96
N LEU A 289 13.30 -13.75 -2.98
CA LEU A 289 13.46 -12.71 -1.98
C LEU A 289 12.59 -13.09 -0.79
N HIS A 290 13.23 -13.19 0.37
CA HIS A 290 12.55 -13.07 1.64
C HIS A 290 12.35 -11.58 1.93
N VAL A 291 11.35 -11.25 2.75
CA VAL A 291 11.27 -9.91 3.34
C VAL A 291 11.51 -10.03 4.84
N GLU A 292 12.32 -9.11 5.35
CA GLU A 292 12.58 -8.96 6.77
C GLU A 292 11.74 -7.80 7.27
N ARG A 293 11.16 -7.98 8.46
CA ARG A 293 10.36 -6.98 9.14
C ARG A 293 10.95 -6.71 10.52
N LEU A 294 11.36 -5.47 10.73
CA LEU A 294 11.70 -4.95 12.05
C LEU A 294 10.48 -4.22 12.60
N THR A 295 10.05 -4.56 13.82
CA THR A 295 8.90 -3.91 14.47
C THR A 295 9.32 -3.36 15.83
N VAL A 296 8.87 -2.14 16.12
CA VAL A 296 9.17 -1.37 17.32
C VAL A 296 7.86 -0.97 17.98
N SER A 297 7.75 -1.11 19.30
CA SER A 297 6.60 -0.56 20.02
C SER A 297 6.66 0.97 20.06
N ALA A 298 5.50 1.62 19.93
CA ALA A 298 5.41 3.07 19.96
C ALA A 298 5.83 3.68 21.31
N THR A 299 5.60 2.96 22.41
CA THR A 299 5.98 3.40 23.76
C THR A 299 7.49 3.53 23.90
N LEU A 300 8.24 2.56 23.37
CA LEU A 300 9.69 2.60 23.33
C LEU A 300 10.16 3.69 22.35
N PHE A 301 9.53 3.76 21.18
CA PHE A 301 9.89 4.74 20.16
C PHE A 301 9.74 6.20 20.64
N ASN A 302 8.65 6.50 21.35
CA ASN A 302 8.35 7.84 21.85
C ASN A 302 9.26 8.32 22.98
N GLN A 303 9.97 7.43 23.68
CA GLN A 303 10.84 7.81 24.80
C GLN A 303 12.13 8.45 24.33
N ASP A 304 12.72 7.95 23.23
CA ASP A 304 13.92 8.53 22.64
C ASP A 304 14.10 8.04 21.19
N PRO A 305 13.49 8.72 20.20
CA PRO A 305 13.59 8.35 18.78
C PRO A 305 15.02 8.33 18.25
N GLY A 306 15.93 9.09 18.88
CA GLY A 306 17.34 9.18 18.52
C GLY A 306 18.22 8.13 19.18
N SER A 307 17.79 7.52 20.29
CA SER A 307 18.53 6.46 20.99
C SER A 307 18.54 5.12 20.26
N PHE A 308 17.64 4.92 19.31
CA PHE A 308 17.66 3.72 18.48
C PHE A 308 18.92 3.77 17.64
N SER A 309 19.95 3.06 18.11
CA SER A 309 20.98 2.58 17.20
C SER A 309 20.29 1.61 16.25
N TRP A 310 19.76 2.14 15.15
CA TRP A 310 19.59 1.42 13.87
C TRP A 310 20.90 0.80 13.41
N GLY A 311 21.99 1.18 14.08
CA GLY A 311 23.34 0.68 13.98
C GLY A 311 23.41 -0.81 13.68
N PRO A 312 24.53 -1.22 13.11
CA PRO A 312 24.71 -2.45 12.39
C PRO A 312 24.81 -3.58 13.41
N ALA A 313 23.73 -3.88 14.14
CA ALA A 313 23.45 -5.26 14.44
C ALA A 313 23.28 -5.86 13.06
N TRP A 314 24.38 -6.42 12.53
CA TRP A 314 24.39 -7.29 11.37
C TRP A 314 23.14 -8.13 11.54
N PHE A 315 22.10 -7.86 10.74
CA PHE A 315 20.84 -8.56 10.92
C PHE A 315 21.24 -10.03 10.85
N PRO A 316 21.15 -10.76 11.99
CA PRO A 316 21.70 -12.09 12.03
C PRO A 316 21.02 -12.84 10.91
N VAL A 317 21.77 -13.66 10.17
CA VAL A 317 21.21 -14.59 9.18
C VAL A 317 20.19 -15.43 9.95
N THR A 318 18.93 -14.99 9.90
CA THR A 318 17.86 -15.56 10.70
C THR A 318 17.10 -16.41 9.72
N ASP A 319 17.08 -17.71 9.98
CA ASP A 319 16.37 -18.59 9.07
C ASP A 319 14.90 -18.14 8.96
N PRO A 320 14.32 -18.21 7.74
CA PRO A 320 12.93 -17.85 7.50
C PRO A 320 12.00 -18.49 8.53
N GLY A 321 11.17 -17.67 9.18
CA GLY A 321 10.19 -18.14 10.16
C GLY A 321 10.61 -18.24 11.61
N ASN A 322 11.86 -17.89 11.92
CA ASN A 322 12.31 -17.71 13.28
C ASN A 322 12.03 -16.27 13.73
N LYS A 323 11.22 -16.12 14.79
CA LYS A 323 11.11 -14.84 15.52
C LYS A 323 12.28 -14.76 16.48
N ARG A 324 13.06 -13.68 16.44
CA ARG A 324 14.15 -13.49 17.42
C ARG A 324 13.60 -12.87 18.70
N ILE A 325 14.27 -13.21 19.80
CA ILE A 325 14.00 -12.81 21.18
C ILE A 325 13.68 -11.32 21.30
N GLN A 326 12.54 -11.02 21.94
CA GLN A 326 12.14 -9.70 22.43
C GLN A 326 13.20 -9.18 23.40
N SER A 327 13.87 -8.08 23.05
CA SER A 327 14.54 -7.23 24.03
C SER A 327 13.87 -5.87 24.00
N ASP A 328 13.45 -5.38 25.17
CA ASP A 328 13.04 -4.01 25.41
C ASP A 328 12.00 -3.45 24.43
N GLY A 329 10.99 -4.21 24.01
CA GLY A 329 9.92 -3.71 23.13
C GLY A 329 10.24 -3.68 21.63
N LEU A 330 11.39 -4.23 21.23
CA LEU A 330 11.74 -4.52 19.85
C LEU A 330 11.36 -5.97 19.50
N SER A 331 10.79 -6.18 18.31
CA SER A 331 10.57 -7.51 17.76
C SER A 331 11.07 -7.60 16.32
N PHE A 332 11.71 -8.72 16.01
CA PHE A 332 12.26 -9.00 14.69
C PHE A 332 11.65 -10.28 14.13
N GLU A 333 11.16 -10.19 12.90
CA GLU A 333 10.51 -11.29 12.21
C GLU A 333 10.96 -11.35 10.75
N VAL A 334 11.52 -12.50 10.36
CA VAL A 334 11.73 -12.84 8.95
C VAL A 334 10.53 -13.65 8.48
N THR A 335 9.93 -13.22 7.38
CA THR A 335 8.79 -13.92 6.80
C THR A 335 9.10 -15.40 6.54
N ARG A 336 8.14 -16.26 6.87
CA ARG A 336 8.19 -17.70 6.56
C ARG A 336 8.12 -17.95 5.06
N ASP A 337 7.41 -17.09 4.36
CA ASP A 337 7.05 -17.32 2.97
C ASP A 337 8.15 -16.84 2.02
N LYS A 338 8.49 -17.73 1.09
CA LYS A 338 9.36 -17.45 -0.05
C LYS A 338 8.48 -16.99 -1.20
N THR A 339 8.82 -15.84 -1.77
CA THR A 339 8.24 -15.47 -3.05
C THR A 339 9.37 -15.24 -4.04
N HIS A 340 9.26 -15.93 -5.16
CA HIS A 340 10.21 -15.77 -6.25
C HIS A 340 9.92 -14.44 -6.92
N PHE A 341 10.85 -13.50 -6.83
CA PHE A 341 10.73 -12.20 -7.47
C PHE A 341 11.89 -12.03 -8.45
N SER A 342 11.54 -11.73 -9.70
CA SER A 342 12.50 -11.12 -10.62
C SER A 342 12.78 -9.69 -10.16
N GLN A 343 14.04 -9.25 -10.11
CA GLN A 343 14.37 -7.88 -9.70
C GLN A 343 13.62 -6.84 -10.55
N TYR A 344 13.59 -7.03 -11.87
CA TYR A 344 12.85 -6.17 -12.80
C TYR A 344 11.33 -6.20 -12.62
N PHE A 345 10.81 -7.20 -11.90
CA PHE A 345 9.37 -7.36 -11.67
C PHE A 345 9.02 -7.33 -10.18
N TYR A 346 10.00 -7.04 -9.30
CA TYR A 346 9.75 -6.90 -7.88
C TYR A 346 8.86 -5.69 -7.70
N SER A 347 7.73 -5.91 -7.05
CA SER A 347 6.79 -4.83 -6.83
C SER A 347 6.16 -5.02 -5.46
N TRP A 348 6.36 -4.02 -4.60
CA TRP A 348 5.91 -4.05 -3.20
C TRP A 348 4.42 -4.30 -3.09
N ASP A 349 3.62 -3.86 -4.06
CA ASP A 349 2.19 -4.16 -4.12
C ASP A 349 1.89 -5.65 -4.13
N LYS A 350 2.69 -6.47 -4.81
CA LYS A 350 2.50 -7.92 -4.86
C LYS A 350 2.98 -8.60 -3.59
N ALA A 351 4.14 -8.18 -3.07
CA ALA A 351 4.65 -8.66 -1.79
C ALA A 351 3.66 -8.38 -0.65
N TRP A 352 3.15 -7.15 -0.64
CA TRP A 352 2.10 -6.72 0.25
C TRP A 352 0.82 -7.52 0.03
N ALA A 353 0.34 -7.68 -1.20
CA ALA A 353 -0.87 -8.46 -1.49
C ALA A 353 -0.79 -9.92 -0.99
N CYS A 354 0.40 -10.52 -1.03
CA CYS A 354 0.64 -11.87 -0.50
C CYS A 354 0.69 -11.93 1.05
N GLY A 355 0.57 -10.79 1.74
CA GLY A 355 0.60 -10.71 3.20
C GLY A 355 2.01 -10.75 3.80
N LEU A 356 3.06 -10.67 2.98
CA LEU A 356 4.46 -10.76 3.43
C LEU A 356 4.89 -9.56 4.28
N THR A 357 4.20 -8.45 4.14
CA THR A 357 4.45 -7.23 4.91
C THR A 357 3.62 -7.18 6.18
N ASN A 358 2.67 -8.10 6.34
CA ASN A 358 1.75 -8.17 7.47
C ASN A 358 2.27 -9.21 8.47
N GLY A 359 1.90 -9.06 9.73
CA GLY A 359 2.39 -9.89 10.83
C GLY A 359 1.66 -9.55 12.11
#